data_AF-A0A535J5I0-F1
#
_entry.id   AF-A0A535J5I0-F1
#
_cell.length_a   1.000
_cell.length_b   1.000
_cell.length_c   1.000
_cell.angle_alpha   90.00
_cell.angle_beta   90.00
_cell.angle_gamma   90.00
#
_symmetry.space_group_name_H-M   'P 1'
#
loop_
_entity.id
_entity.type
_entity.pdbx_description
1 polymer ?
#
loop_
_entity_poly.entity_id
_entity_poly.type
_entity_poly.pdbx_seq_one_letter_code
_entity_poly.pdbx_strand_id
1 'polypeptide(L)'
;MNNDGDSGPGAMVERLRQATNDHDLAALANCFALDYRNDTPAHPSRGFRGRDQVRKNWEQIFQAVPDITAQVRWIADEATVWSEWEMRGTRRDGSLHLMRGAVIFGVEGGEAAWARFYLEPVEEGGGSVDSAVRRQVGASNPAGEPQPATKGNP
;
A
#
# COMPACT_ATOMS: atom_id res chain seq x y z
N MET A 1 -35.48 -2.53 -4.53
CA MET A 1 -34.41 -2.04 -5.40
C MET A 1 -33.47 -1.26 -4.51
N ASN A 2 -32.38 -1.88 -4.06
CA ASN A 2 -31.47 -1.24 -3.12
C ASN A 2 -30.58 -0.25 -3.86
N ASN A 3 -30.44 0.93 -3.28
CA ASN A 3 -29.65 2.06 -3.76
C ASN A 3 -28.16 1.88 -3.41
N ASP A 4 -27.64 0.65 -3.50
CA ASP A 4 -26.28 0.28 -3.06
C ASP A 4 -25.20 0.78 -4.03
N GLY A 5 -25.58 1.33 -5.18
CA GLY A 5 -24.66 1.83 -6.21
C GLY A 5 -23.78 3.00 -5.75
N ASP A 6 -24.30 3.89 -4.90
CA ASP A 6 -23.59 5.12 -4.50
C ASP A 6 -22.82 4.98 -3.17
N SER A 7 -23.12 3.95 -2.38
CA SER A 7 -22.51 3.71 -1.06
C SER A 7 -21.80 2.36 -0.93
N GLY A 8 -21.85 1.51 -1.97
CA GLY A 8 -21.19 0.20 -1.98
C GLY A 8 -19.66 0.26 -2.03
N PRO A 9 -18.99 -0.91 -1.98
CA PRO A 9 -17.53 -0.98 -1.87
C PRO A 9 -16.77 -0.25 -2.99
N GLY A 10 -17.24 -0.35 -4.22
CA GLY A 10 -16.65 0.38 -5.37
C GLY A 10 -16.78 1.89 -5.26
N ALA A 11 -17.92 2.40 -4.78
CA ALA A 11 -18.13 3.83 -4.57
C ALA A 11 -17.23 4.39 -3.44
N MET A 12 -16.95 3.59 -2.40
CA MET A 12 -15.98 3.95 -1.36
C MET A 12 -14.58 4.14 -1.95
N VAL A 13 -14.12 3.20 -2.80
CA VAL A 13 -12.82 3.31 -3.48
C VAL A 13 -12.74 4.55 -4.38
N GLU A 14 -13.83 4.87 -5.08
CA GLU A 14 -13.86 6.05 -5.94
C GLU A 14 -13.82 7.36 -5.14
N ARG A 15 -14.52 7.42 -3.99
CA ARG A 15 -14.38 8.55 -3.05
C ARG A 15 -12.96 8.69 -2.53
N LEU A 16 -12.31 7.59 -2.18
CA LEU A 16 -10.92 7.59 -1.71
C LEU A 16 -9.96 8.11 -2.80
N ARG A 17 -10.15 7.67 -4.06
CA ARG A 17 -9.38 8.17 -5.22
C ARG A 17 -9.59 9.67 -5.41
N GLN A 18 -10.85 10.12 -5.37
CA GLN A 18 -11.18 11.52 -5.57
C GLN A 18 -10.60 12.40 -4.46
N ALA A 19 -10.78 12.02 -3.20
CA ALA A 19 -10.22 12.76 -2.06
C ALA A 19 -8.68 12.80 -2.08
N THR A 20 -8.03 11.74 -2.56
CA THR A 20 -6.58 11.75 -2.79
C THR A 20 -6.20 12.81 -3.83
N ASN A 21 -6.88 12.84 -4.98
CA ASN A 21 -6.58 13.78 -6.07
C ASN A 21 -6.91 15.23 -5.72
N ASP A 22 -7.96 15.45 -4.94
CA ASP A 22 -8.36 16.79 -4.45
C ASP A 22 -7.54 17.24 -3.25
N HIS A 23 -6.66 16.37 -2.73
CA HIS A 23 -5.87 16.60 -1.52
C HIS A 23 -6.74 16.93 -0.28
N ASP A 24 -7.95 16.35 -0.23
CA ASP A 24 -8.90 16.53 0.87
C ASP A 24 -8.67 15.46 1.95
N LEU A 25 -7.87 15.83 2.96
CA LEU A 25 -7.55 14.95 4.08
C LEU A 25 -8.79 14.54 4.90
N ALA A 26 -9.80 15.41 4.99
CA ALA A 26 -11.00 15.12 5.77
C ALA A 26 -11.89 14.11 5.04
N ALA A 27 -12.17 14.34 3.76
CA ALA A 27 -12.91 13.39 2.92
C ALA A 27 -12.18 12.04 2.82
N LEU A 28 -10.85 12.07 2.69
CA LEU A 28 -10.02 10.87 2.67
C LEU A 28 -10.17 10.07 3.96
N ALA A 29 -10.00 10.71 5.11
CA ALA A 29 -10.11 10.02 6.41
C ALA A 29 -11.53 9.46 6.64
N ASN A 30 -12.56 10.12 6.14
CA ASN A 30 -13.96 9.66 6.24
C ASN A 30 -14.26 8.43 5.37
N CYS A 31 -13.36 8.00 4.49
CA CYS A 31 -13.51 6.73 3.78
C CYS A 31 -13.20 5.50 4.65
N PHE A 32 -12.69 5.67 5.88
CA PHE A 32 -12.24 4.57 6.74
C PHE A 32 -13.03 4.53 8.05
N ALA A 33 -13.43 3.36 8.53
CA ALA A 33 -14.11 3.22 9.83
C ALA A 33 -13.25 3.73 10.99
N LEU A 34 -13.89 4.16 12.09
CA LEU A 34 -13.16 4.64 13.28
C LEU A 34 -12.17 3.60 13.81
N ASP A 35 -12.55 2.33 13.80
CA ASP A 35 -11.76 1.17 14.24
C ASP A 35 -11.07 0.41 13.09
N TYR A 36 -10.95 1.04 11.92
CA TYR A 36 -10.36 0.47 10.70
C TYR A 36 -9.07 -0.32 10.97
N ARG A 37 -8.93 -1.50 10.36
CA ARG A 37 -7.71 -2.31 10.43
C ARG A 37 -6.97 -2.36 9.10
N ASN A 38 -5.70 -1.98 9.10
CA ASN A 38 -4.81 -2.18 7.95
C ASN A 38 -3.85 -3.33 8.22
N ASP A 39 -3.91 -4.36 7.38
CA ASP A 39 -2.95 -5.45 7.34
C ASP A 39 -2.04 -5.27 6.12
N THR A 40 -0.71 -5.36 6.30
CA THR A 40 0.30 -5.28 5.23
C THR A 40 1.01 -6.62 5.08
N PRO A 41 0.46 -7.59 4.33
CA PRO A 41 0.91 -8.98 4.45
C PRO A 41 2.36 -9.21 3.98
N ALA A 42 2.86 -8.41 3.03
CA ALA A 42 4.27 -8.44 2.63
C ALA A 42 5.21 -7.85 3.69
N HIS A 43 4.70 -6.98 4.58
CA HIS A 43 5.47 -6.30 5.63
C HIS A 43 4.67 -6.23 6.93
N PRO A 44 4.47 -7.33 7.68
CA PRO A 44 3.51 -7.38 8.78
C PRO A 44 3.72 -6.33 9.88
N SER A 45 4.96 -5.86 10.09
CA SER A 45 5.27 -4.80 11.04
C SER A 45 4.72 -3.42 10.67
N ARG A 46 4.25 -3.23 9.43
CA ARG A 46 3.67 -1.98 8.93
C ARG A 46 2.14 -1.90 9.10
N GLY A 47 1.51 -2.95 9.61
CA GLY A 47 0.07 -2.96 9.87
C GLY A 47 -0.31 -2.02 11.03
N PHE A 48 -1.53 -1.49 11.01
CA PHE A 48 -2.00 -0.53 12.01
C PHE A 48 -3.53 -0.54 12.18
N ARG A 49 -4.02 0.19 13.19
CA ARG A 49 -5.45 0.36 13.47
C ARG A 49 -5.86 1.82 13.64
N GLY A 50 -7.09 2.12 13.28
CA GLY A 50 -7.80 3.37 13.54
C GLY A 50 -7.71 4.41 12.43
N ARG A 51 -8.82 5.14 12.21
CA ARG A 51 -8.92 6.27 11.27
C ARG A 51 -7.88 7.37 11.54
N ASP A 52 -7.57 7.62 12.81
CA ASP A 52 -6.61 8.66 13.18
C ASP A 52 -5.20 8.36 12.67
N GLN A 53 -4.81 7.08 12.61
CA GLN A 53 -3.52 6.71 12.03
C GLN A 53 -3.54 6.88 10.51
N VAL A 54 -4.66 6.61 9.83
CA VAL A 54 -4.84 6.92 8.40
C VAL A 54 -4.61 8.40 8.15
N ARG A 55 -5.28 9.28 8.93
CA ARG A 55 -5.15 10.73 8.82
C ARG A 55 -3.69 11.17 8.98
N LYS A 56 -2.99 10.70 10.03
CA LYS A 56 -1.57 11.03 10.27
C LYS A 56 -0.66 10.60 9.11
N ASN A 57 -0.89 9.42 8.55
CA ASN A 57 -0.09 8.92 7.42
C ASN A 57 -0.31 9.79 6.18
N TRP A 58 -1.57 10.09 5.85
CA TRP A 58 -1.90 10.89 4.67
C TRP A 58 -1.51 12.35 4.78
N GLU A 59 -1.56 12.94 5.98
CA GLU A 59 -1.01 14.27 6.22
C GLU A 59 0.49 14.33 5.87
N GLN A 60 1.27 13.33 6.28
CA GLN A 60 2.69 13.24 5.92
C GLN A 60 2.88 13.03 4.41
N ILE A 61 2.06 12.20 3.77
CA ILE A 61 2.13 11.95 2.32
C ILE A 61 1.84 13.24 1.53
N PHE A 62 0.74 13.96 1.83
CA PHE A 62 0.43 15.22 1.15
C PHE A 62 1.48 16.30 1.41
N GLN A 63 2.07 16.34 2.60
CA GLN A 63 3.18 17.24 2.87
C GLN A 63 4.43 16.88 2.06
N ALA A 64 4.73 15.59 1.88
CA ALA A 64 5.95 15.12 1.22
C ALA A 64 5.84 15.09 -0.33
N VAL A 65 4.64 14.84 -0.86
CA VAL A 65 4.32 14.72 -2.29
C VAL A 65 3.12 15.62 -2.61
N PRO A 66 3.34 16.94 -2.80
CA PRO A 66 2.25 17.93 -2.87
C PRO A 66 1.39 17.87 -4.14
N ASP A 67 1.81 17.11 -5.15
CA ASP A 67 1.15 16.91 -6.44
C ASP A 67 0.69 15.45 -6.61
N ILE A 68 0.55 14.70 -5.51
CA ILE A 68 0.19 13.29 -5.57
C ILE A 68 -1.17 13.09 -6.23
N THR A 69 -1.24 12.15 -7.17
CA THR A 69 -2.47 11.72 -7.82
C THR A 69 -2.57 10.21 -7.83
N ALA A 70 -3.80 9.71 -7.84
CA ALA A 70 -4.16 8.31 -7.82
C ALA A 70 -5.06 7.94 -9.01
N GLN A 71 -4.75 6.81 -9.63
CA GLN A 71 -5.61 6.08 -10.56
C GLN A 71 -5.95 4.72 -9.95
N VAL A 72 -7.16 4.24 -10.22
CA VAL A 72 -7.64 2.96 -9.68
C VAL A 72 -8.46 2.20 -10.72
N ARG A 73 -8.31 0.87 -10.72
CA ARG A 73 -9.23 -0.07 -11.35
C ARG A 73 -9.76 -0.99 -10.26
N TRP A 74 -11.05 -1.31 -10.27
CA TRP A 74 -11.61 -2.16 -9.23
C TRP A 74 -12.72 -3.08 -9.72
N ILE A 75 -12.91 -4.16 -8.97
CA ILE A 75 -14.08 -5.02 -9.02
C ILE A 75 -14.56 -5.25 -7.58
N ALA A 76 -15.87 -5.30 -7.38
CA ALA A 76 -16.46 -5.42 -6.07
C ALA A 76 -17.56 -6.48 -6.06
N ASP A 77 -17.72 -7.12 -4.90
CA ASP A 77 -18.96 -7.78 -4.51
C ASP A 77 -19.74 -6.87 -3.52
N GLU A 78 -20.70 -7.43 -2.80
CA GLU A 78 -21.56 -6.67 -1.86
C GLU A 78 -20.78 -6.03 -0.70
N ALA A 79 -19.68 -6.64 -0.25
CA ALA A 79 -18.96 -6.23 0.96
C ALA A 79 -17.48 -5.94 0.72
N THR A 80 -16.90 -6.45 -0.35
CA THR A 80 -15.46 -6.40 -0.61
C THR A 80 -15.17 -5.76 -1.95
N VAL A 81 -14.11 -4.96 -2.01
CA VAL A 81 -13.58 -4.40 -3.27
C VAL A 81 -12.11 -4.76 -3.42
N TRP A 82 -11.80 -5.32 -4.59
CA TRP A 82 -10.44 -5.54 -5.06
C TRP A 82 -10.06 -4.38 -5.96
N SER A 83 -9.03 -3.64 -5.57
CA SER A 83 -8.63 -2.42 -6.24
C SER A 83 -7.13 -2.43 -6.56
N GLU A 84 -6.78 -2.12 -7.81
CA GLU A 84 -5.41 -1.93 -8.26
C GLU A 84 -5.16 -0.43 -8.39
N TRP A 85 -4.13 0.05 -7.68
CA TRP A 85 -3.81 1.46 -7.58
C TRP A 85 -2.48 1.77 -8.25
N GLU A 86 -2.43 2.95 -8.83
CA GLU A 86 -1.19 3.67 -9.09
C GLU A 86 -1.28 5.03 -8.43
N MET A 87 -0.32 5.35 -7.56
CA MET A 87 -0.18 6.68 -6.95
C MET A 87 1.15 7.27 -7.40
N ARG A 88 1.09 8.45 -8.01
CA ARG A 88 2.26 9.13 -8.59
C ARG A 88 2.33 10.59 -8.17
N GLY A 89 3.54 11.13 -8.10
CA GLY A 89 3.79 12.55 -7.84
C GLY A 89 5.28 12.84 -7.77
N THR A 90 5.63 14.03 -7.30
CA THR A 90 6.99 14.54 -7.18
C THR A 90 7.27 14.86 -5.72
N ARG A 91 8.30 14.24 -5.15
CA ARG A 91 8.76 14.60 -3.80
C ARG A 91 9.35 16.01 -3.80
N ARG A 92 9.45 16.63 -2.62
CA ARG A 92 10.06 17.97 -2.46
C ARG A 92 11.51 18.09 -2.94
N ASP A 93 12.24 16.98 -2.97
CA ASP A 93 13.61 16.92 -3.49
C ASP A 93 13.68 16.75 -5.02
N GLY A 94 12.52 16.68 -5.70
CA GLY A 94 12.40 16.48 -7.14
C GLY A 94 12.38 15.02 -7.59
N SER A 95 12.57 14.05 -6.68
CA SER A 95 12.51 12.63 -7.04
C SER A 95 11.08 12.16 -7.31
N LEU A 96 10.91 11.19 -8.21
CA LEU A 96 9.61 10.63 -8.55
C LEU A 96 9.07 9.78 -7.39
N HIS A 97 7.86 10.08 -6.94
CA HIS A 97 7.07 9.17 -6.13
C HIS A 97 6.21 8.31 -7.05
N LEU A 98 6.38 6.98 -7.00
CA LEU A 98 5.53 6.04 -7.72
C LEU A 98 5.30 4.79 -6.86
N MET A 99 4.04 4.58 -6.49
CA MET A 99 3.56 3.39 -5.79
C MET A 99 2.56 2.65 -6.68
N ARG A 100 2.69 1.32 -6.78
CA ARG A 100 1.73 0.47 -7.51
C ARG A 100 1.43 -0.79 -6.74
N GLY A 101 0.24 -1.35 -6.94
CA GLY A 101 -0.16 -2.61 -6.32
C GLY A 101 -1.64 -2.68 -6.02
N ALA A 102 -2.02 -3.75 -5.32
CA ALA A 102 -3.41 -4.00 -4.98
C ALA A 102 -3.73 -3.59 -3.53
N VAL A 103 -4.95 -3.14 -3.31
CA VAL A 103 -5.55 -3.04 -1.99
C VAL A 103 -6.91 -3.73 -2.03
N ILE A 104 -7.14 -4.60 -1.06
CA ILE A 104 -8.43 -5.29 -0.88
C ILE A 104 -9.08 -4.67 0.34
N PHE A 105 -10.27 -4.11 0.19
CA PHE A 105 -11.01 -3.51 1.30
C PHE A 105 -12.26 -4.32 1.61
N GLY A 106 -12.54 -4.53 2.90
CA GLY A 106 -13.89 -4.83 3.37
C GLY A 106 -14.58 -3.53 3.76
N VAL A 107 -15.81 -3.37 3.31
CA VAL A 107 -16.57 -2.13 3.42
C VAL A 107 -17.88 -2.37 4.15
N GLU A 108 -18.14 -1.55 5.15
CA GLU A 108 -19.36 -1.60 5.97
C GLU A 108 -19.91 -0.18 6.08
N GLY A 109 -21.20 0.01 5.81
CA GLY A 109 -21.83 1.34 5.85
C GLY A 109 -21.18 2.38 4.92
N GLY A 110 -20.50 1.94 3.85
CA GLY A 110 -19.78 2.81 2.92
C GLY A 110 -18.39 3.26 3.39
N GLU A 111 -17.90 2.74 4.51
CA GLU A 111 -16.55 3.00 5.02
C GLU A 111 -15.70 1.72 5.00
N ALA A 112 -14.39 1.84 4.75
CA ALA A 112 -13.46 0.72 4.86
C ALA A 112 -13.33 0.29 6.32
N ALA A 113 -13.81 -0.91 6.66
CA ALA A 113 -13.64 -1.52 7.98
C ALA A 113 -12.27 -2.19 8.13
N TRP A 114 -11.74 -2.74 7.04
CA TRP A 114 -10.39 -3.30 7.01
C TRP A 114 -9.79 -3.25 5.60
N ALA A 115 -8.46 -3.37 5.51
CA ALA A 115 -7.77 -3.57 4.25
C ALA A 115 -6.62 -4.57 4.33
N ARG A 116 -6.36 -5.25 3.22
CA ARG A 116 -5.08 -5.91 2.93
C ARG A 116 -4.32 -5.07 1.91
N PHE A 117 -3.17 -4.54 2.31
CA PHE A 117 -2.44 -3.51 1.57
C PHE A 117 -1.16 -4.09 0.94
N TYR A 118 -1.06 -3.98 -0.39
CA TYR A 118 0.04 -4.51 -1.21
C TYR A 118 0.60 -3.47 -2.19
N LEU A 119 0.49 -2.18 -1.86
CA LEU A 119 1.14 -1.11 -2.60
C LEU A 119 2.61 -1.04 -2.21
N GLU A 120 3.49 -1.10 -3.20
CA GLU A 120 4.94 -0.98 -3.03
C GLU A 120 5.50 0.14 -3.91
N PRO A 121 6.64 0.73 -3.52
CA PRO A 121 7.40 1.58 -4.42
C PRO A 121 7.78 0.81 -5.68
N VAL A 122 7.59 1.42 -6.84
CA VAL A 122 8.06 0.82 -8.10
C VAL A 122 9.58 0.94 -8.14
N GLU A 123 10.27 -0.18 -8.35
CA GLU A 123 11.73 -0.19 -8.50
C GLU A 123 12.14 0.64 -9.73
N GLU A 124 13.00 1.63 -9.53
CA GLU A 124 13.61 2.40 -10.62
C GLU A 124 14.85 1.64 -11.12
N GLY A 125 14.67 0.91 -12.23
CA GLY A 125 15.71 0.10 -12.85
C GLY A 125 15.83 -1.30 -12.24
N GLY A 126 15.95 -2.30 -13.10
CA GLY A 126 16.04 -3.70 -12.67
C GLY A 126 16.49 -4.58 -13.83
N GLY A 127 17.44 -5.48 -13.56
CA GLY A 127 17.96 -6.45 -14.53
C GLY A 127 16.88 -7.41 -15.05
N SER A 128 17.25 -8.33 -15.94
CA SER A 128 16.31 -9.26 -16.59
C SER A 128 15.41 -10.00 -15.59
N VAL A 129 14.26 -10.46 -16.08
CA VAL A 129 13.30 -11.30 -15.32
C VAL A 129 14.01 -12.41 -14.54
N ASP A 130 15.02 -13.05 -15.15
CA ASP A 130 15.81 -14.12 -14.51
C ASP A 130 16.54 -13.67 -13.24
N SER A 131 17.01 -12.42 -13.22
CA SER A 131 17.66 -11.84 -12.06
C SER A 131 16.67 -11.63 -10.91
N ALA A 132 15.43 -11.22 -11.21
CA ALA A 132 14.37 -11.05 -10.22
C ALA A 132 13.94 -12.40 -9.64
N VAL A 133 13.73 -13.40 -10.50
CA VAL A 133 13.39 -14.76 -10.07
C VAL A 133 14.47 -15.34 -9.16
N ARG A 134 15.75 -15.24 -9.54
CA ARG A 134 16.87 -15.71 -8.69
C ARG A 134 16.89 -15.07 -7.31
N ARG A 135 16.61 -13.76 -7.19
CA ARG A 135 16.53 -13.08 -5.89
C ARG A 135 15.38 -13.62 -5.03
N GLN A 136 14.24 -13.95 -5.65
CA GLN A 136 13.07 -14.43 -4.94
C GLN A 136 13.18 -15.89 -4.50
N VAL A 137 13.82 -16.75 -5.30
CA VAL A 137 14.04 -18.16 -4.93
C VAL A 137 15.32 -18.38 -4.11
N GLY A 138 16.27 -17.44 -4.17
CA GLY A 138 17.56 -17.50 -3.51
C GLY A 138 17.62 -16.75 -2.18
N ALA A 139 16.83 -17.18 -1.17
CA ALA A 139 16.99 -16.69 0.19
C ALA A 139 16.79 -17.82 1.21
N SER A 140 17.86 -18.62 1.40
CA SER A 140 18.19 -19.32 2.65
C SER A 140 19.66 -19.74 2.59
N ASN A 141 20.57 -18.83 2.97
CA ASN A 141 21.83 -19.28 3.56
C ASN A 141 22.22 -18.31 4.68
N PRO A 142 21.84 -18.58 5.94
CA PRO A 142 22.41 -17.89 7.07
C PRO A 142 23.75 -18.55 7.46
N ALA A 143 24.60 -17.72 8.05
CA ALA A 143 25.88 -18.02 8.69
C ALA A 143 27.08 -18.22 7.75
N GLY A 144 27.87 -17.14 7.64
CA GLY A 144 29.31 -17.29 7.47
C GLY A 144 29.85 -18.14 8.62
N GLU A 145 30.43 -19.28 8.27
CA GLU A 145 31.27 -20.03 9.19
C GLU A 145 32.54 -19.21 9.49
N PRO A 146 32.90 -19.02 10.77
CA PRO A 146 34.21 -18.50 11.11
C PRO A 146 35.25 -19.58 10.80
N GLN A 147 36.28 -19.22 10.04
CA GLN A 147 37.44 -20.08 9.80
C GLN A 147 38.42 -19.99 10.99
N PRO A 148 38.76 -21.09 11.70
CA PRO A 148 39.87 -21.09 12.63
C PRO A 148 41.06 -21.90 12.09
N ALA A 149 42.19 -21.20 12.01
CA ALA A 149 43.58 -21.60 12.19
C ALA A 149 44.08 -22.93 11.58
N THR A 150 44.94 -22.78 10.56
CA THR A 150 46.00 -23.73 10.25
C THR A 150 46.86 -24.00 11.48
N LYS A 151 46.84 -25.24 12.01
CA LYS A 151 47.90 -25.74 12.87
C LYS A 151 49.12 -26.05 12.01
N GLY A 152 50.16 -25.23 12.13
CA GLY A 152 51.52 -25.64 11.78
C GLY A 152 52.02 -26.59 12.87
N ASN A 153 52.38 -27.82 12.48
CA ASN A 153 53.22 -28.71 13.26
C ASN A 153 54.69 -28.44 12.87
N PRO A 154 55.67 -28.65 13.77
CA PRO A 154 56.04 -30.00 14.22
C PRO A 154 55.85 -30.25 15.73
#